data_AF-A0A1G5E2H2-F1
#
_entry.id   AF-A0A1G5E2H2-F1
#
_cell.length_a   1.000
_cell.length_b   1.000
_cell.length_c   1.000
_cell.angle_alpha   90.00
_cell.angle_beta   90.00
_cell.angle_gamma   90.00
#
_symmetry.space_group_name_H-M   'P 1'
#
loop_
_entity.id
_entity.type
_entity.pdbx_description
1 polymer ?
#
loop_
_entity_poly.entity_id
_entity_poly.type
_entity_poly.pdbx_seq_one_letter_code
_entity_poly.pdbx_strand_id
1 'polypeptide(L)'
;MLTKSSPVWKYISHLFLSIDQFGNALAGGNSDNTISARIGFYNHHESPVRKVAGYWKFLEWVIDTTFEPVDGKGHCHEAYHNDASEIFDNYVTRFFILMAFIIIIPSCFLIAAILYPLSWVGILKQKTIDRPQNLKDRFDFCNLQLKSILQELDEHPLGDQDITNAKLSFERLKDRVAYIETVLQSGSMETSI
;
A
#
# COMPACT_ATOMS: atom_id res chain seq x y z
N MET A 1 24.85 13.42 -1.72
CA MET A 1 23.82 12.97 -0.76
C MET A 1 22.70 12.33 -1.57
N LEU A 2 22.42 11.03 -1.39
CA LEU A 2 21.29 10.38 -2.05
C LEU A 2 20.01 10.95 -1.43
N THR A 3 19.29 11.77 -2.18
CA THR A 3 18.01 12.34 -1.75
C THR A 3 16.88 11.67 -2.51
N LYS A 4 15.66 11.72 -1.96
CA LYS A 4 14.44 11.19 -2.61
C LYS A 4 14.25 11.71 -4.04
N SER A 5 14.73 12.92 -4.30
CA SER A 5 14.63 13.60 -5.59
C SER A 5 15.70 13.18 -6.59
N SER A 6 16.78 12.53 -6.15
CA SER A 6 17.89 12.17 -7.02
C SER A 6 17.50 11.03 -7.99
N PRO A 7 17.91 11.08 -9.27
CA PRO A 7 17.58 10.02 -10.23
C PRO A 7 18.04 8.64 -9.76
N VAL A 8 19.25 8.56 -9.20
CA VAL A 8 19.82 7.32 -8.67
C VAL A 8 18.93 6.72 -7.58
N TRP A 9 18.45 7.54 -6.64
CA TRP A 9 17.54 7.08 -5.61
C TRP A 9 16.23 6.54 -6.20
N LYS A 10 15.63 7.23 -7.18
CA LYS A 10 14.39 6.77 -7.84
C LYS A 10 14.58 5.41 -8.49
N TYR A 11 15.68 5.19 -9.21
CA TYR A 11 15.98 3.90 -9.83
C TYR A 11 16.13 2.80 -8.78
N ILE A 12 16.89 3.05 -7.73
CA ILE A 12 17.11 2.08 -6.65
C ILE A 12 15.80 1.76 -5.94
N SER A 13 14.98 2.77 -5.62
CA SER A 13 13.70 2.57 -4.96
C SER A 13 12.72 1.79 -5.83
N HIS A 14 12.66 2.07 -7.14
CA HIS A 14 11.80 1.31 -8.05
C HIS A 14 12.27 -0.13 -8.20
N LEU A 15 13.59 -0.37 -8.25
CA LEU A 15 14.12 -1.74 -8.30
C LEU A 15 13.71 -2.55 -7.08
N PHE A 16 13.86 -2.00 -5.87
CA PHE A 16 13.45 -2.69 -4.64
C PHE A 16 11.93 -2.90 -4.56
N LEU A 17 11.14 -1.91 -4.98
CA LEU A 17 9.68 -2.03 -5.08
C LEU A 17 9.29 -3.19 -6.01
N SER A 18 9.88 -3.26 -7.21
CA SER A 18 9.61 -4.31 -8.17
C SER A 18 10.05 -5.70 -7.69
N ILE A 19 11.15 -5.80 -6.94
CA ILE A 19 11.58 -7.07 -6.32
C ILE A 19 10.56 -7.55 -5.29
N ASP A 20 10.04 -6.64 -4.45
CA ASP A 20 9.02 -6.95 -3.44
C ASP A 20 7.72 -7.41 -4.10
N GLN A 21 7.22 -6.63 -5.07
CA GLN A 21 6.06 -6.97 -5.90
C GLN A 21 6.21 -8.33 -6.61
N PHE A 22 7.39 -8.60 -7.19
CA PHE A 22 7.68 -9.90 -7.79
C PHE A 22 7.66 -11.04 -6.76
N GLY A 23 8.19 -10.80 -5.56
CA GLY A 23 8.10 -11.75 -4.44
C GLY A 23 6.65 -12.04 -4.05
N ASN A 24 5.79 -11.02 -3.98
CA ASN A 24 4.37 -11.20 -3.70
C ASN A 24 3.68 -11.99 -4.81
N ALA A 25 3.95 -11.66 -6.09
CA ALA A 25 3.42 -12.36 -7.25
C ALA A 25 3.78 -13.85 -7.25
N LEU A 26 5.06 -14.17 -7.01
CA LEU A 26 5.52 -15.56 -6.89
C LEU A 26 4.79 -16.30 -5.76
N ALA A 27 4.52 -15.62 -4.66
CA ALA A 27 3.80 -16.18 -3.52
C ALA A 27 2.29 -16.34 -3.74
N GLY A 28 1.79 -16.08 -4.96
CA GLY A 28 0.38 -16.13 -5.33
C GLY A 28 -0.41 -14.94 -4.80
N GLY A 29 0.24 -13.78 -4.68
CA GLY A 29 -0.36 -12.49 -4.41
C GLY A 29 -0.57 -11.68 -5.70
N ASN A 30 -1.32 -10.58 -5.62
CA ASN A 30 -1.43 -9.60 -6.69
C ASN A 30 -0.05 -8.97 -6.96
N SER A 31 0.36 -8.95 -8.24
CA SER A 31 1.65 -8.44 -8.69
C SER A 31 1.83 -6.94 -8.48
N ASP A 32 0.74 -6.19 -8.34
CA ASP A 32 0.81 -4.74 -8.14
C ASP A 32 1.00 -4.38 -6.64
N ASN A 33 0.84 -5.37 -5.75
CA ASN A 33 0.98 -5.22 -4.31
C ASN A 33 2.33 -5.69 -3.79
N THR A 34 2.89 -4.93 -2.85
CA THR A 34 4.04 -5.37 -2.05
C THR A 34 3.66 -6.44 -1.03
N ILE A 35 4.64 -7.23 -0.57
CA ILE A 35 4.45 -8.20 0.52
C ILE A 35 4.05 -7.48 1.81
N SER A 36 4.66 -6.33 2.09
CA SER A 36 4.35 -5.52 3.27
C SER A 36 2.92 -4.96 3.22
N ALA A 37 2.45 -4.48 2.06
CA ALA A 37 1.06 -4.05 1.89
C ALA A 37 0.08 -5.20 2.09
N ARG A 38 0.38 -6.39 1.55
CA ARG A 38 -0.43 -7.59 1.77
C ARG A 38 -0.52 -7.91 3.26
N ILE A 39 0.61 -7.95 3.97
CA ILE A 39 0.63 -8.22 5.41
C ILE A 39 -0.15 -7.16 6.19
N GLY A 40 -0.04 -5.88 5.81
CA GLY A 40 -0.82 -4.79 6.40
C GLY A 40 -2.33 -4.94 6.21
N PHE A 41 -2.77 -5.34 5.01
CA PHE A 41 -4.18 -5.60 4.71
C PHE A 41 -4.76 -6.71 5.62
N TYR A 42 -4.06 -7.86 5.71
CA TYR A 42 -4.53 -9.01 6.49
C TYR A 42 -4.57 -8.76 8.00
N ASN A 43 -3.65 -7.94 8.54
CA ASN A 43 -3.64 -7.63 9.97
C ASN A 43 -4.64 -6.52 10.37
N HIS A 44 -4.93 -5.56 9.50
CA HIS A 44 -5.69 -4.35 9.87
C HIS A 44 -7.06 -4.19 9.19
N HIS A 45 -7.29 -4.78 8.00
CA HIS A 45 -8.46 -4.44 7.18
C HIS A 45 -9.36 -5.64 6.84
N GLU A 46 -8.84 -6.86 6.67
CA GLU A 46 -9.68 -8.04 6.41
C GLU A 46 -10.47 -8.52 7.66
N SER A 47 -10.14 -8.00 8.85
CA SER A 47 -10.45 -8.65 10.13
C SER A 47 -11.56 -8.04 11.00
N PRO A 48 -12.80 -7.77 10.52
CA PRO A 48 -13.92 -7.64 11.45
C PRO A 48 -14.49 -9.01 11.90
N VAL A 49 -14.33 -10.09 11.10
CA VAL A 49 -15.09 -11.36 11.28
C VAL A 49 -14.20 -12.59 11.56
N ARG A 50 -12.93 -12.60 11.17
CA ARG A 50 -11.99 -13.72 11.41
C ARG A 50 -10.90 -13.31 12.39
N LYS A 51 -10.53 -14.20 13.33
CA LYS A 51 -9.32 -14.00 14.12
C LYS A 51 -8.11 -14.00 13.19
N VAL A 52 -7.38 -12.88 13.12
CA VAL A 52 -6.10 -12.80 12.39
C VAL A 52 -5.18 -13.92 12.87
N ALA A 53 -4.71 -14.74 11.93
CA ALA A 53 -3.82 -15.84 12.23
C ALA A 53 -2.47 -15.33 12.77
N GLY A 54 -1.90 -16.01 13.76
CA GLY A 54 -0.70 -15.55 14.46
C GLY A 54 0.54 -15.35 13.56
N TYR A 55 0.63 -16.07 12.43
CA TYR A 55 1.74 -15.89 11.49
C TYR A 55 1.71 -14.52 10.80
N TRP A 56 0.53 -13.96 10.51
CA TRP A 56 0.44 -12.61 9.92
C TRP A 56 0.97 -11.55 10.86
N LYS A 57 0.60 -11.65 12.14
CA LYS A 57 1.12 -10.76 13.20
C LYS A 57 2.61 -10.91 13.39
N PHE A 58 3.11 -12.15 13.32
CA PHE A 58 4.55 -12.41 13.41
C PHE A 58 5.32 -11.81 12.23
N LEU A 59 4.83 -12.01 11.00
CA LEU A 59 5.46 -11.44 9.82
C LEU A 59 5.42 -9.91 9.82
N GLU A 60 4.28 -9.31 10.22
CA GLU A 60 4.18 -7.87 10.42
C GLU A 60 5.22 -7.39 11.43
N TRP A 61 5.32 -8.04 12.59
CA TRP A 61 6.31 -7.68 13.61
C TRP A 61 7.76 -7.77 13.08
N VAL A 62 8.10 -8.84 12.34
CA VAL A 62 9.45 -8.98 11.75
C VAL A 62 9.75 -7.85 10.78
N ILE A 63 8.83 -7.55 9.86
CA ILE A 63 9.05 -6.55 8.81
C ILE A 63 9.03 -5.14 9.40
N ASP A 64 8.06 -4.82 10.25
CA ASP A 64 7.98 -3.52 10.92
C ASP A 64 9.23 -3.25 11.75
N THR A 65 9.74 -4.24 12.49
CA THR A 65 11.00 -4.10 13.24
C THR A 65 12.18 -3.87 12.29
N THR A 66 12.23 -4.60 11.18
CA THR A 66 13.33 -4.48 10.20
C THR A 66 13.43 -3.06 9.63
N PHE A 67 12.29 -2.46 9.30
CA PHE A 67 12.23 -1.14 8.66
C PHE A 67 12.03 0.02 9.64
N GLU A 68 11.84 -0.23 10.95
CA GLU A 68 11.67 0.81 11.97
C GLU A 68 12.72 1.93 11.91
N PRO A 69 14.03 1.66 11.71
CA PRO A 69 15.04 2.72 11.63
C PRO A 69 14.86 3.70 10.45
N VAL A 70 14.17 3.28 9.39
CA VAL A 70 13.96 4.07 8.16
C VAL A 70 12.55 4.62 8.07
N ASP A 71 11.54 3.78 8.29
CA ASP A 71 10.14 4.12 8.07
C ASP A 71 9.39 4.45 9.36
N GLY A 72 9.95 4.09 10.51
CA GLY A 72 9.26 4.18 11.79
C GLY A 72 8.30 3.01 12.03
N LYS A 73 7.42 3.20 13.01
CA LYS A 73 6.46 2.17 13.41
C LYS A 73 5.33 2.01 12.40
N GLY A 74 4.84 0.78 12.22
CA GLY A 74 3.68 0.50 11.38
C GLY A 74 3.99 0.50 9.88
N HIS A 75 5.15 0.01 9.47
CA HIS A 75 5.58 -0.03 8.07
C HIS A 75 4.58 -0.80 7.19
N CYS A 76 4.17 -2.00 7.59
CA CYS A 76 3.21 -2.83 6.84
C CYS A 76 1.85 -2.14 6.70
N HIS A 77 1.36 -1.52 7.78
CA HIS A 77 0.10 -0.78 7.75
C HIS A 77 0.19 0.43 6.80
N GLU A 78 1.31 1.16 6.81
CA GLU A 78 1.53 2.26 5.89
C GLU A 78 1.66 1.80 4.43
N ALA A 79 2.35 0.69 4.20
CA ALA A 79 2.48 0.07 2.89
C ALA A 79 1.11 -0.29 2.32
N TYR A 80 0.22 -0.88 3.13
CA TYR A 80 -1.16 -1.15 2.73
C TYR A 80 -1.85 0.12 2.25
N HIS A 81 -1.73 1.22 3.00
CA HIS A 81 -2.34 2.48 2.59
C HIS A 81 -1.77 3.00 1.27
N ASN A 82 -0.50 2.79 0.98
CA ASN A 82 0.13 3.24 -0.27
C ASN A 82 -0.29 2.39 -1.48
N ASP A 83 -0.59 1.11 -1.27
CA ASP A 83 -1.04 0.17 -2.31
C ASP A 83 -2.58 -0.07 -2.26
N ALA A 84 -3.34 0.76 -1.52
CA ALA A 84 -4.75 0.50 -1.19
C ALA A 84 -5.72 0.51 -2.39
N SER A 85 -5.27 0.94 -3.57
CA SER A 85 -6.06 0.89 -4.81
C SER A 85 -6.13 -0.50 -5.44
N GLU A 86 -5.34 -1.45 -4.96
CA GLU A 86 -5.20 -2.76 -5.57
C GLU A 86 -6.08 -3.84 -4.93
N ILE A 87 -6.40 -4.86 -5.71
CA ILE A 87 -7.14 -6.02 -5.21
C ILE A 87 -6.16 -6.89 -4.41
N PHE A 88 -6.40 -7.06 -3.12
CA PHE A 88 -5.67 -8.03 -2.30
C PHE A 88 -6.34 -9.41 -2.43
N ASP A 89 -5.56 -10.44 -2.72
CA ASP A 89 -6.07 -11.82 -2.81
C ASP A 89 -6.65 -12.28 -1.47
N ASN A 90 -7.62 -13.21 -1.53
CA ASN A 90 -8.34 -13.75 -0.37
C ASN A 90 -7.77 -15.08 0.17
N TYR A 91 -6.55 -15.48 -0.21
CA TYR A 91 -6.00 -16.75 0.25
C TYR A 91 -4.51 -16.72 0.57
N VAL A 92 -4.16 -17.43 1.63
CA VAL A 92 -2.77 -17.76 1.98
C VAL A 92 -2.45 -19.12 1.41
N THR A 93 -1.47 -19.16 0.53
CA THR A 93 -0.96 -20.42 0.00
C THR A 93 0.08 -20.99 0.98
N ARG A 94 0.16 -22.32 1.07
CA ARG A 94 1.27 -22.98 1.79
C ARG A 94 2.63 -22.54 1.22
N PHE A 95 2.64 -22.15 -0.05
CA PHE A 95 3.80 -21.60 -0.75
C PHE A 95 4.24 -20.23 -0.22
N PHE A 96 3.30 -19.30 0.05
CA PHE A 96 3.62 -18.02 0.70
C PHE A 96 4.31 -18.23 2.05
N ILE A 97 3.78 -19.13 2.88
CA ILE A 97 4.36 -19.43 4.19
C ILE A 97 5.79 -19.96 4.04
N LEU A 98 6.02 -20.87 3.08
CA LEU A 98 7.35 -21.39 2.78
C LEU A 98 8.33 -20.30 2.34
N MET A 99 7.92 -19.42 1.41
CA MET A 99 8.73 -18.27 0.99
C MET A 99 9.00 -17.32 2.15
N ALA A 100 8.04 -17.11 3.04
CA ALA A 100 8.23 -16.25 4.20
C ALA A 100 9.34 -16.75 5.12
N PHE A 101 9.39 -18.05 5.40
CA PHE A 101 10.44 -18.65 6.24
C PHE A 101 11.80 -18.75 5.55
N ILE A 102 11.85 -19.03 4.24
CA ILE A 102 13.12 -19.26 3.53
C ILE A 102 13.74 -17.96 3.00
N ILE A 103 12.91 -17.00 2.60
CA ILE A 103 13.37 -15.81 1.87
C ILE A 103 13.09 -14.54 2.67
N ILE A 104 11.83 -14.28 3.05
CA ILE A 104 11.45 -12.98 3.64
C ILE A 104 12.15 -12.78 4.99
N ILE A 105 12.02 -13.72 5.93
CA ILE A 105 12.60 -13.60 7.27
C ILE A 105 14.13 -13.51 7.23
N PRO A 106 14.87 -14.38 6.51
CA PRO A 106 16.33 -14.24 6.39
C PRO A 106 16.75 -12.92 5.74
N SER A 107 16.03 -12.47 4.70
CA SER A 107 16.32 -11.19 4.06
C SER A 107 16.09 -10.02 5.02
N CYS A 108 15.01 -10.04 5.79
CA CYS A 108 14.72 -9.06 6.83
C CYS A 108 15.85 -8.98 7.86
N PHE A 109 16.37 -10.13 8.30
CA PHE A 109 17.50 -10.16 9.23
C PHE A 109 18.76 -9.50 8.65
N LEU A 110 19.11 -9.79 7.38
CA LEU A 110 20.25 -9.18 6.70
C LEU A 110 20.05 -7.66 6.50
N ILE A 111 18.84 -7.24 6.13
CA ILE A 111 18.49 -5.82 5.97
C ILE A 111 18.58 -5.10 7.31
N ALA A 112 18.01 -5.67 8.39
CA ALA A 112 18.08 -5.10 9.73
C ALA A 112 19.53 -4.94 10.21
N ALA A 113 20.39 -5.93 9.95
CA ALA A 113 21.83 -5.86 10.26
C ALA A 113 22.55 -4.70 9.56
N ILE A 114 21.99 -4.13 8.49
CA ILE A 114 22.51 -2.95 7.79
C ILE A 114 21.82 -1.67 8.28
N LEU A 115 20.49 -1.66 8.35
CA LEU A 115 19.71 -0.46 8.67
C LEU A 115 19.96 0.04 10.10
N TYR A 116 20.06 -0.86 11.08
CA TYR A 116 20.27 -0.46 12.47
C TYR A 116 21.63 0.21 12.70
N PRO A 117 22.77 -0.35 12.23
CA PRO A 117 24.05 0.36 12.33
C PRO A 117 24.06 1.70 11.60
N LEU A 118 23.47 1.78 10.39
CA LEU A 118 23.38 3.04 9.64
C LEU A 118 22.53 4.10 10.34
N SER A 119 21.46 3.68 11.02
CA SER A 119 20.65 4.57 11.86
C SER A 119 21.41 4.99 13.11
N TRP A 120 22.17 4.09 13.74
CA TRP A 120 22.97 4.39 14.93
C TRP A 120 24.02 5.47 14.66
N VAL A 121 24.67 5.43 13.50
CA VAL A 121 25.63 6.47 13.09
C VAL A 121 24.96 7.75 12.56
N GLY A 122 23.62 7.82 12.57
CA GLY A 122 22.85 9.01 12.17
C GLY A 122 22.80 9.28 10.66
N ILE A 123 23.16 8.30 9.83
CA ILE A 123 23.09 8.43 8.36
C ILE A 123 21.65 8.37 7.89
N LEU A 124 20.84 7.48 8.49
CA LEU A 124 19.44 7.33 8.16
C LEU A 124 18.61 8.29 9.01
N LYS A 125 17.69 9.01 8.34
CA LYS A 125 16.65 9.80 9.00
C LYS A 125 15.33 9.10 8.78
N GLN A 126 14.63 8.86 9.88
CA GLN A 126 13.31 8.25 9.86
C GLN A 126 12.34 9.09 9.02
N LYS A 127 11.52 8.42 8.21
CA LYS A 127 10.46 9.03 7.41
C LYS A 127 9.39 9.62 8.33
N THR A 128 9.02 10.87 8.09
CA THR A 128 7.82 11.49 8.68
C THR A 128 6.63 11.28 7.75
N ILE A 129 5.50 10.86 8.31
CA ILE A 129 4.27 10.63 7.54
C ILE A 129 3.41 11.90 7.56
N ASP A 130 3.25 12.51 6.39
CA ASP A 130 2.36 13.66 6.20
C ASP A 130 1.01 13.16 5.67
N ARG A 131 0.06 12.94 6.58
CA ARG A 131 -1.27 12.40 6.25
C ARG A 131 -2.06 13.32 5.31
N PRO A 132 -2.15 14.64 5.55
CA PRO A 132 -2.80 15.56 4.62
C PRO A 132 -2.20 15.52 3.21
N GLN A 133 -0.88 15.53 3.08
CA GLN A 133 -0.23 15.49 1.77
C GLN A 133 -0.48 14.14 1.06
N ASN A 134 -0.38 13.02 1.78
CA ASN A 134 -0.69 11.70 1.21
C ASN A 134 -2.15 11.61 0.71
N LEU A 135 -3.11 12.20 1.44
CA LEU A 135 -4.51 12.25 1.00
C LEU A 135 -4.68 13.11 -0.26
N LYS A 136 -4.02 14.27 -0.30
CA LYS A 136 -4.03 15.13 -1.49
C LYS A 136 -3.49 14.39 -2.72
N ASP A 137 -2.34 13.73 -2.59
CA ASP A 137 -1.73 12.98 -3.68
C ASP A 137 -2.66 11.86 -4.21
N ARG A 138 -3.45 11.23 -3.33
CA ARG A 138 -4.46 10.23 -3.72
C ARG A 138 -5.63 10.85 -4.48
N PHE A 139 -6.14 12.01 -4.04
CA PHE A 139 -7.17 12.71 -4.79
C PHE A 139 -6.69 13.15 -6.16
N ASP A 140 -5.45 13.63 -6.26
CA ASP A 140 -4.82 14.00 -7.54
C ASP A 140 -4.71 12.77 -8.46
N PHE A 141 -4.32 11.60 -7.93
CA PHE A 141 -4.30 10.35 -8.69
C PHE A 141 -5.70 9.90 -9.15
N CYS A 142 -6.72 9.95 -8.28
CA CYS A 142 -8.10 9.66 -8.66
C CYS A 142 -8.59 10.56 -9.80
N ASN A 143 -8.25 11.85 -9.77
CA ASN A 143 -8.59 12.78 -10.85
C ASN A 143 -7.94 12.38 -12.18
N LEU A 144 -6.69 11.92 -12.16
CA LEU A 144 -6.01 11.41 -13.36
C LEU A 144 -6.69 10.15 -13.91
N GLN A 145 -7.11 9.23 -13.05
CA GLN A 145 -7.84 8.02 -13.45
C GLN A 145 -9.19 8.37 -14.10
N LEU A 146 -9.95 9.30 -13.51
CA LEU A 146 -11.20 9.80 -14.10
C LEU A 146 -10.99 10.47 -15.46
N LYS A 147 -9.91 11.24 -15.60
CA LYS A 147 -9.54 11.83 -16.89
C LYS A 147 -9.24 10.77 -17.94
N SER A 148 -8.55 9.69 -17.58
CA SER A 148 -8.29 8.56 -18.49
C SER A 148 -9.59 7.89 -18.94
N ILE A 149 -10.54 7.68 -18.02
CA ILE A 149 -11.85 7.11 -18.35
C ILE A 149 -12.61 8.00 -19.33
N LEU A 150 -12.62 9.33 -19.11
CA LEU A 150 -13.26 10.27 -20.03
C LEU A 150 -12.65 10.20 -21.42
N GLN A 151 -11.32 10.16 -21.52
CA GLN A 151 -10.63 10.04 -22.80
C GLN A 151 -11.01 8.75 -23.53
N GLU A 152 -11.05 7.60 -22.83
CA GLU A 152 -11.46 6.33 -23.42
C GLU A 152 -12.92 6.34 -23.90
N LEU A 153 -13.83 6.98 -23.15
CA LEU A 153 -15.23 7.13 -23.55
C LEU A 153 -15.41 8.02 -24.78
N ASP A 154 -14.60 9.08 -24.90
CA ASP A 154 -14.61 9.99 -26.05
C ASP A 154 -14.08 9.30 -27.31
N GLU A 155 -13.04 8.47 -27.17
CA GLU A 155 -12.40 7.74 -28.27
C GLU A 155 -13.18 6.47 -28.67
N HIS A 156 -13.84 5.82 -27.72
CA HIS A 156 -14.53 4.53 -27.88
C HIS A 156 -15.93 4.55 -27.25
N PRO A 157 -16.96 5.01 -28.00
CA PRO A 157 -18.33 5.01 -27.52
C PRO A 157 -18.81 3.59 -27.17
N LEU A 158 -19.35 3.45 -25.97
CA LEU A 158 -19.81 2.16 -25.44
C LEU A 158 -21.10 1.67 -26.12
N GLY A 159 -21.26 0.35 -26.21
CA GLY A 159 -22.54 -0.29 -26.56
C GLY A 159 -23.54 -0.28 -25.39
N ASP A 160 -24.82 -0.59 -25.66
CA ASP A 160 -25.92 -0.44 -24.68
C ASP A 160 -25.71 -1.21 -23.36
N GLN A 161 -25.16 -2.43 -23.43
CA GLN A 161 -24.88 -3.25 -22.24
C GLN A 161 -23.72 -2.68 -21.42
N ASP A 162 -22.68 -2.17 -22.08
CA ASP A 162 -21.50 -1.61 -21.44
C ASP A 162 -21.83 -0.25 -20.79
N ILE A 163 -22.69 0.55 -21.40
CA ILE A 163 -23.23 1.79 -20.80
C ILE A 163 -23.94 1.49 -19.48
N THR A 164 -24.73 0.42 -19.42
CA THR A 164 -25.47 0.06 -18.20
C THR A 164 -24.51 -0.32 -17.07
N ASN A 165 -23.50 -1.14 -17.36
CA ASN A 165 -22.47 -1.52 -16.38
C ASN A 165 -21.61 -0.32 -15.94
N ALA A 166 -21.24 0.56 -16.87
CA ALA A 166 -20.50 1.78 -16.58
C ALA A 166 -21.28 2.72 -15.66
N LYS A 167 -22.58 2.92 -15.91
CA LYS A 167 -23.47 3.71 -15.04
C LYS A 167 -23.55 3.15 -13.63
N LEU A 168 -23.70 1.83 -13.48
CA LEU A 168 -23.72 1.19 -12.15
C LEU A 168 -22.41 1.39 -11.38
N SER A 169 -21.26 1.29 -12.07
CA SER A 169 -19.96 1.57 -11.45
C SER A 169 -19.79 3.03 -11.07
N PHE A 170 -20.28 3.96 -11.91
CA PHE A 170 -20.27 5.38 -11.63
C PHE A 170 -21.14 5.78 -10.43
N GLU A 171 -22.33 5.19 -10.28
CA GLU A 171 -23.17 5.44 -9.10
C GLU A 171 -22.49 4.94 -7.80
N ARG A 172 -21.86 3.75 -7.83
CA ARG A 172 -21.06 3.26 -6.68
C ARG A 172 -19.91 4.20 -6.34
N LEU A 173 -19.30 4.85 -7.33
CA LEU A 173 -18.26 5.85 -7.10
C LEU A 173 -18.84 7.10 -6.44
N LYS A 174 -19.98 7.61 -6.92
CA LYS A 174 -20.67 8.76 -6.32
C LYS A 174 -21.03 8.52 -4.85
N ASP A 175 -21.53 7.33 -4.52
CA ASP A 175 -21.85 6.96 -3.13
C ASP A 175 -20.61 7.03 -2.23
N ARG A 176 -19.46 6.54 -2.72
CA ARG A 176 -18.19 6.61 -1.98
C ARG A 176 -17.69 8.05 -1.82
N VAL A 177 -17.81 8.88 -2.85
CA VAL A 177 -17.46 10.30 -2.77
C VAL A 177 -18.31 11.02 -1.74
N ALA A 178 -19.64 10.81 -1.75
CA ALA A 178 -20.54 11.41 -0.77
C ALA A 178 -20.22 10.97 0.67
N TYR A 179 -19.84 9.71 0.87
CA TYR A 179 -19.38 9.22 2.18
C TYR A 179 -18.08 9.92 2.62
N ILE A 180 -17.09 10.05 1.72
CA ILE A 180 -15.83 10.74 2.01
C ILE A 180 -16.10 12.21 2.37
N GLU A 181 -16.96 12.91 1.63
CA GLU A 181 -17.36 14.29 1.93
C GLU A 181 -17.97 14.41 3.32
N THR A 182 -18.85 13.46 3.69
CA THR A 182 -19.46 13.42 5.03
C THR A 182 -18.38 13.28 6.12
N VAL A 183 -17.40 12.39 5.94
CA VAL A 183 -16.30 12.18 6.89
C VAL A 183 -15.40 13.43 7.01
N LEU A 184 -15.11 14.09 5.90
CA LEU A 184 -14.32 15.33 5.88
C LEU A 184 -15.06 16.46 6.61
N GLN A 185 -16.37 16.58 6.42
CA GLN A 185 -17.20 17.56 7.12
C GLN A 185 -17.27 17.27 8.62
N SER A 186 -17.45 16.01 9.04
CA SER A 186 -17.49 15.66 10.47
C SER A 186 -16.15 15.88 11.18
N GLY A 187 -15.02 15.57 10.53
CA GLY A 187 -13.69 15.81 11.10
C GLY A 187 -13.33 17.29 11.27
N SER A 188 -13.93 18.17 10.44
CA SER A 188 -13.75 19.62 10.58
C SER A 188 -14.48 20.23 11.79
N MET A 189 -15.52 19.55 12.30
CA MET A 189 -16.27 20.02 13.48
C MET A 189 -15.59 19.68 14.81
N GLU A 190 -14.87 18.55 14.91
CA GLU A 190 -14.16 18.15 16.14
C GLU A 190 -12.90 18.99 16.43
N THR A 191 -12.37 19.69 15.43
CA THR A 191 -11.16 20.55 15.56
C THR A 191 -11.47 22.01 15.87
N SER A 192 -12.76 22.36 16.01
CA SER A 192 -13.25 23.73 16.25
C SER A 192 -13.68 24.01 17.70
N ILE A 193 -13.29 23.16 18.66
CA ILE A 193 -13.53 23.29 20.11
C ILE A 193 -12.19 23.47 20.82
#